data_AF-A0A0K8VEE7-F1
#
_entry.id   AF-A0A0K8VEE7-F1
#
_cell.length_a   1.000
_cell.length_b   1.000
_cell.length_c   1.000
_cell.angle_alpha   90.00
_cell.angle_beta   90.00
_cell.angle_gamma   90.00
#
_symmetry.space_group_name_H-M   'P 1'
#
loop_
_entity.id
_entity.type
_entity.pdbx_description
1 polymer ?
#
loop_
_entity_poly.entity_id
_entity_poly.type
_entity_poly.pdbx_seq_one_letter_code
_entity_poly.pdbx_strand_id
1 'polypeptide(L)'
;MGSSSSRNAASNFPSHDDPAYRKCQELKMERWIQLHYQIKEREMATYIAGKRELFYWLSAFYMTSSIGCWQYYQHIRRKAALLPMVPLTFVMAYYADLAYGSKVHRIQAEANMILEHENELLHWPGGLPTVSSLDEARVENEIEKKLHPHPS
;
A
#
# COMPACT_ATOMS: atom_id res chain seq x y z
N MET A 1 34.40 46.30 -30.01
CA MET A 1 34.37 44.86 -30.33
C MET A 1 33.49 44.14 -29.30
N GLY A 2 32.42 43.49 -29.76
CA GLY A 2 31.77 42.33 -29.12
C GLY A 2 30.94 42.50 -27.85
N SER A 3 29.64 42.80 -27.95
CA SER A 3 28.65 42.39 -26.94
C SER A 3 27.23 42.30 -27.52
N SER A 4 26.94 41.30 -28.36
CA SER A 4 25.59 41.08 -28.88
C SER A 4 25.14 39.62 -28.94
N SER A 5 25.94 38.65 -28.44
CA SER A 5 25.62 37.22 -28.57
C SER A 5 24.99 36.56 -27.33
N SER A 6 24.74 37.27 -26.23
CA SER A 6 24.26 36.63 -24.99
C SER A 6 22.76 36.72 -24.72
N ARG A 7 21.96 37.41 -25.55
CA ARG A 7 20.51 37.61 -25.28
C ARG A 7 19.58 36.57 -25.89
N ASN A 8 20.04 35.73 -26.82
CA ASN A 8 19.19 34.77 -27.54
C ASN A 8 19.16 33.36 -26.94
N ALA A 9 19.91 33.10 -25.85
CA ALA A 9 19.96 31.78 -25.24
C ALA A 9 18.91 31.57 -24.12
N ALA A 10 18.17 32.62 -23.72
CA ALA A 10 17.40 32.62 -22.49
C ALA A 10 15.89 32.33 -22.62
N SER A 11 15.36 32.04 -23.82
CA SER A 11 13.89 31.94 -24.02
C SER A 11 13.42 30.76 -24.87
N ASN A 12 14.20 29.67 -24.94
CA ASN A 12 13.83 28.47 -25.70
C ASN A 12 13.26 27.35 -24.81
N PHE A 13 12.53 27.71 -23.74
CA PHE A 13 11.64 26.75 -23.12
C PHE A 13 10.44 26.57 -24.06
N PRO A 14 10.12 25.34 -24.49
CA PRO A 14 8.93 25.10 -25.32
C PRO A 14 7.72 25.69 -24.59
N SER A 15 6.94 26.49 -25.31
CA SER A 15 5.76 27.13 -24.75
C SER A 15 4.81 26.03 -24.29
N HIS A 16 4.16 26.18 -23.13
CA HIS A 16 3.22 25.18 -22.61
C HIS A 16 2.09 24.86 -23.62
N ASP A 17 1.82 25.79 -24.53
CA ASP A 17 0.81 25.67 -25.58
C ASP A 17 1.28 24.99 -26.87
N ASP A 18 2.56 24.61 -26.96
CA ASP A 18 3.07 23.90 -28.13
C ASP A 18 2.42 22.50 -28.21
N PRO A 19 1.86 22.10 -29.38
CA PRO A 19 1.15 20.83 -29.51
C PRO A 19 2.07 19.61 -29.30
N ALA A 20 3.37 19.76 -29.51
CA ALA A 20 4.36 18.72 -29.22
C ALA A 20 4.60 18.55 -27.71
N TYR A 21 4.53 19.64 -26.93
CA TYR A 21 4.71 19.62 -25.49
C TYR A 21 3.53 18.92 -24.80
N ARG A 22 2.29 19.23 -25.20
CA ARG A 22 1.08 18.56 -24.71
C ARG A 22 1.09 17.05 -24.96
N LYS A 23 1.45 16.62 -26.18
CA LYS A 23 1.64 15.19 -26.51
C LYS A 23 2.67 14.51 -25.62
N CYS A 24 3.78 15.18 -25.31
CA CYS A 24 4.79 14.64 -24.40
C CYS A 24 4.25 14.49 -22.97
N GLN A 25 3.45 15.44 -22.49
CA GLN A 25 2.79 15.36 -21.18
C GLN A 25 1.75 14.23 -21.12
N GLU A 26 0.91 14.11 -22.15
CA GLU A 26 -0.07 13.01 -22.27
C GLU A 26 0.63 11.65 -22.23
N LEU A 27 1.67 11.44 -23.05
CA LEU A 27 2.46 10.21 -23.04
C LEU A 27 3.13 9.92 -21.69
N LYS A 28 3.59 10.96 -20.99
CA LYS A 28 4.14 10.81 -19.63
C LYS A 28 3.06 10.37 -18.65
N MET A 29 1.87 10.94 -18.73
CA MET A 29 0.74 10.61 -17.87
C MET A 29 0.24 9.18 -18.12
N GLU A 30 0.09 8.77 -19.38
CA GLU A 30 -0.30 7.41 -19.76
C GLU A 30 0.67 6.36 -19.19
N ARG A 31 1.99 6.59 -19.34
CA ARG A 31 3.00 5.70 -18.77
C ARG A 31 2.97 5.68 -17.25
N TRP A 32 2.70 6.82 -16.62
CA TRP A 32 2.60 6.91 -15.16
C TRP A 32 1.40 6.12 -14.62
N ILE A 33 0.25 6.19 -15.29
CA ILE A 33 -0.95 5.40 -14.97
C ILE A 33 -0.65 3.90 -15.14
N GLN A 34 -0.02 3.52 -16.26
CA GLN A 34 0.37 2.12 -16.51
C GLN A 34 1.34 1.59 -15.45
N LEU A 35 2.33 2.39 -15.07
CA LEU A 35 3.28 2.03 -14.00
C LEU A 35 2.56 1.84 -12.67
N HIS A 36 1.65 2.75 -12.31
CA HIS A 36 0.86 2.65 -11.08
C HIS A 36 0.01 1.37 -11.07
N TYR A 37 -0.62 1.05 -12.18
CA TYR A 37 -1.40 -0.18 -12.32
C TYR A 37 -0.52 -1.42 -12.08
N GLN A 38 0.65 -1.49 -12.69
CA GLN A 38 1.60 -2.60 -12.47
C GLN A 38 2.09 -2.69 -11.02
N ILE A 39 2.36 -1.56 -10.37
CA ILE A 39 2.75 -1.54 -8.95
C ILE A 39 1.61 -2.08 -8.09
N LYS A 40 0.35 -1.68 -8.36
CA LYS A 40 -0.82 -2.15 -7.62
C LYS A 40 -1.06 -3.64 -7.79
N GLU A 41 -0.90 -4.17 -9.00
CA GLU A 41 -0.99 -5.61 -9.25
C GLU A 41 0.08 -6.38 -8.46
N ARG A 42 1.32 -5.88 -8.43
CA ARG A 42 2.42 -6.49 -7.67
C ARG A 42 2.19 -6.42 -6.17
N GLU A 43 1.73 -5.28 -5.66
CA GLU A 43 1.36 -5.10 -4.25
C GLU A 43 0.27 -6.11 -3.85
N MET A 44 -0.76 -6.29 -4.68
CA MET A 44 -1.82 -7.28 -4.42
C MET A 44 -1.27 -8.71 -4.45
N ALA A 45 -0.38 -9.02 -5.40
CA ALA A 45 0.24 -10.34 -5.47
C ALA A 45 1.10 -10.64 -4.23
N THR A 46 1.94 -9.68 -3.79
CA THR A 46 2.74 -9.79 -2.56
C THR A 46 1.86 -9.90 -1.32
N TYR A 47 0.76 -9.14 -1.27
CA TYR A 47 -0.21 -9.21 -0.18
C TYR A 47 -0.82 -10.63 -0.06
N ILE A 48 -1.30 -11.20 -1.17
CA ILE A 48 -1.84 -12.57 -1.19
C ILE A 48 -0.75 -13.60 -0.82
N ALA A 49 0.46 -13.45 -1.36
CA ALA A 49 1.57 -14.33 -1.06
C ALA A 49 1.92 -14.33 0.44
N GLY A 50 1.93 -13.16 1.08
CA GLY A 50 2.16 -13.02 2.52
C GLY A 50 1.09 -13.72 3.37
N LYS A 51 -0.19 -13.66 2.97
CA LYS A 51 -1.25 -14.41 3.67
C LYS A 51 -1.09 -15.93 3.56
N ARG A 52 -0.61 -16.42 2.41
CA ARG A 52 -0.32 -17.86 2.19
C ARG A 52 0.86 -18.34 3.02
N GLU A 53 1.93 -17.55 3.09
CA GLU A 53 3.09 -17.86 3.94
C GLU A 53 2.67 -17.94 5.42
N LEU A 54 1.93 -16.95 5.91
CA LEU A 54 1.43 -16.93 7.29
C LEU A 54 0.55 -18.16 7.60
N PHE A 55 -0.29 -18.58 6.64
CA PHE A 55 -1.09 -19.80 6.78
C PHE A 55 -0.21 -21.04 6.93
N TYR A 56 0.86 -21.18 6.13
CA TYR A 56 1.79 -22.30 6.28
C TYR A 56 2.49 -22.28 7.64
N TRP A 57 2.95 -21.12 8.08
CA TRP A 57 3.59 -20.97 9.40
C TRP A 57 2.64 -21.35 10.55
N LEU A 58 1.40 -20.84 10.50
CA LEU A 58 0.36 -21.16 11.47
C LEU A 58 -0.04 -22.64 11.41
N SER A 59 -0.07 -23.25 10.24
CA SER A 59 -0.40 -24.67 10.07
C SER A 59 0.65 -25.57 10.72
N ALA A 60 1.94 -25.23 10.61
CA ALA A 60 3.01 -25.96 11.28
C ALA A 60 2.84 -25.89 12.81
N PHE A 61 2.57 -24.69 13.35
CA PHE A 61 2.29 -24.51 14.77
C PHE A 61 1.06 -25.31 15.22
N TYR A 62 -0.02 -25.27 14.45
CA TYR A 62 -1.25 -26.04 14.70
C TYR A 62 -0.97 -27.54 14.76
N MET A 63 -0.18 -28.08 13.83
CA MET A 63 0.19 -29.50 13.80
C MET A 63 1.03 -29.90 15.01
N THR A 64 2.06 -29.12 15.37
CA THR A 64 2.89 -29.39 16.56
C THR A 64 2.06 -29.32 17.84
N SER A 65 1.20 -28.30 17.98
CA SER A 65 0.31 -28.15 19.12
C SER A 65 -0.70 -29.32 19.22
N SER A 66 -1.24 -29.76 18.08
CA SER A 66 -2.18 -30.88 17.99
C SER A 66 -1.56 -32.18 18.49
N ILE A 67 -0.32 -32.47 18.08
CA ILE A 67 0.42 -33.64 18.55
C ILE A 67 0.65 -33.56 20.06
N GLY A 68 1.05 -32.38 20.58
CA GLY A 68 1.26 -32.18 22.02
C GLY A 68 -0.02 -32.39 22.84
N CYS A 69 -1.14 -31.81 22.42
CA CYS A 69 -2.43 -32.01 23.10
C CYS A 69 -2.93 -33.45 22.98
N TRP A 70 -2.67 -34.13 21.86
CA TRP A 70 -3.02 -35.54 21.68
C TRP A 70 -2.25 -36.44 22.66
N GLN A 71 -0.93 -36.24 22.78
CA GLN A 71 -0.11 -36.96 23.76
C GLN A 71 -0.59 -36.68 25.19
N TYR A 72 -0.86 -35.42 25.51
CA TYR A 72 -1.38 -35.03 26.83
C TYR A 72 -2.75 -35.65 27.14
N TYR A 73 -3.64 -35.72 26.15
CA TYR A 73 -4.93 -36.41 26.25
C TYR A 73 -4.76 -37.90 26.56
N GLN A 74 -3.77 -38.58 25.95
CA GLN A 74 -3.52 -40.00 26.25
C GLN A 74 -3.07 -40.23 27.70
N HIS A 75 -2.29 -39.32 28.27
CA HIS A 75 -1.82 -39.41 29.66
C HIS A 75 -2.92 -39.17 30.70
N ILE A 76 -3.77 -38.16 30.49
CA ILE A 76 -4.77 -37.74 31.50
C ILE A 76 -6.17 -38.30 31.23
N ARG A 77 -6.45 -38.74 29.99
CA ARG A 77 -7.73 -39.29 29.52
C ARG A 77 -8.93 -38.34 29.71
N ARG A 78 -8.70 -37.04 29.94
CA ARG A 78 -9.76 -36.02 30.08
C ARG A 78 -9.95 -35.25 28.78
N LYS A 79 -11.19 -35.18 28.29
CA LYS A 79 -11.56 -34.42 27.08
C LYS A 79 -11.22 -32.92 27.17
N ALA A 80 -11.14 -32.37 28.38
CA ALA A 80 -10.72 -30.99 28.63
C ALA A 80 -9.31 -30.68 28.11
N ALA A 81 -8.45 -31.70 27.93
CA ALA A 81 -7.13 -31.54 27.32
C ALA A 81 -7.17 -31.03 25.87
N LEU A 82 -8.30 -31.21 25.16
CA LEU A 82 -8.49 -30.75 23.79
C LEU A 82 -9.20 -29.39 23.71
N LEU A 83 -9.61 -28.82 24.85
CA LEU A 83 -10.26 -27.51 24.88
C LEU A 83 -9.47 -26.40 24.18
N PRO A 84 -8.13 -26.28 24.33
CA PRO A 84 -7.37 -25.23 23.62
C PRO A 84 -7.31 -25.43 22.10
N MET A 85 -7.66 -26.61 21.58
CA MET A 85 -7.72 -26.84 20.13
C MET A 85 -8.89 -26.13 19.46
N VAL A 86 -10.01 -25.95 20.16
CA VAL A 86 -11.23 -25.32 19.59
C VAL A 86 -10.99 -23.86 19.16
N PRO A 87 -10.43 -22.96 19.99
CA PRO A 87 -10.11 -21.61 19.51
C PRO A 87 -9.02 -21.63 18.44
N LEU A 88 -8.06 -22.55 18.53
CA LEU A 88 -6.95 -22.65 17.57
C LEU A 88 -7.43 -23.08 16.17
N THR A 89 -8.36 -24.03 16.09
CA THR A 89 -8.98 -24.45 14.82
C THR A 89 -9.78 -23.32 14.19
N PHE A 90 -10.50 -22.54 14.99
CA PHE A 90 -11.27 -21.40 14.48
C PHE A 90 -10.34 -20.35 13.82
N VAL A 91 -9.23 -20.02 14.49
CA VAL A 91 -8.22 -19.11 13.94
C VAL A 91 -7.60 -19.67 12.66
N MET A 92 -7.22 -20.96 12.65
CA MET A 92 -6.66 -21.60 11.46
C MET A 92 -7.63 -21.59 10.28
N ALA A 93 -8.91 -21.93 10.52
CA ALA A 93 -9.95 -21.92 9.50
C ALA A 93 -10.17 -20.52 8.91
N TYR A 94 -10.11 -19.48 9.74
CA TYR A 94 -10.17 -18.10 9.27
C TYR A 94 -9.02 -17.76 8.30
N TYR A 95 -7.78 -18.15 8.67
CA TYR A 95 -6.62 -17.88 7.81
C TYR A 95 -6.61 -18.75 6.54
N ALA A 96 -7.17 -19.95 6.59
CA ALA A 96 -7.37 -20.78 5.40
C ALA A 96 -8.31 -20.09 4.38
N ASP A 97 -9.45 -19.59 4.86
CA ASP A 97 -10.41 -18.83 4.05
C ASP A 97 -9.84 -17.48 3.58
N LEU A 98 -8.93 -16.87 4.35
CA LEU A 98 -8.21 -15.66 3.94
C LEU A 98 -7.15 -15.92 2.85
N ALA A 99 -6.44 -17.05 2.91
CA ALA A 99 -5.33 -17.34 2.00
C ALA A 99 -5.79 -17.97 0.66
N TYR A 100 -6.83 -18.79 0.70
CA TYR A 100 -7.32 -19.55 -0.47
C TYR A 100 -8.81 -19.38 -0.75
N GLY A 101 -9.59 -18.90 0.22
CA GLY A 101 -11.04 -18.78 0.10
C GLY A 101 -11.50 -17.47 -0.51
N SER A 102 -12.81 -17.23 -0.42
CA SER A 102 -13.47 -16.06 -0.99
C SER A 102 -13.41 -14.82 -0.08
N LYS A 103 -12.76 -14.92 1.08
CA LYS A 103 -12.72 -13.81 2.06
C LYS A 103 -12.09 -12.54 1.47
N VAL A 104 -11.03 -12.67 0.69
CA VAL A 104 -10.41 -11.50 0.02
C VAL A 104 -11.39 -10.84 -0.94
N HIS A 105 -12.14 -11.63 -1.71
CA HIS A 105 -13.15 -11.11 -2.64
C HIS A 105 -14.31 -10.42 -1.90
N ARG A 106 -14.76 -10.97 -0.77
CA ARG A 106 -15.79 -10.34 0.08
C ARG A 106 -15.34 -9.00 0.65
N ILE A 107 -14.10 -8.93 1.14
CA ILE A 107 -13.52 -7.68 1.66
C ILE A 107 -13.43 -6.64 0.52
N GLN A 108 -13.04 -7.06 -0.69
CA GLN A 108 -13.02 -6.17 -1.85
C GLN A 108 -14.43 -5.67 -2.24
N ALA A 109 -15.44 -6.54 -2.19
CA ALA A 109 -16.82 -6.16 -2.48
C ALA A 109 -17.37 -5.16 -1.44
N GLU A 110 -17.10 -5.40 -0.16
CA GLU A 110 -17.46 -4.48 0.92
C GLU A 110 -16.73 -3.14 0.80
N ALA A 111 -15.44 -3.15 0.46
CA ALA A 111 -14.68 -1.93 0.19
C ALA A 111 -15.26 -1.13 -0.98
N ASN A 112 -15.67 -1.79 -2.07
CA ASN A 112 -16.33 -1.11 -3.19
C ASN A 112 -17.68 -0.51 -2.80
N MET A 113 -18.45 -1.22 -1.98
CA MET A 113 -19.72 -0.71 -1.45
C MET A 113 -19.51 0.56 -0.63
N ILE A 114 -18.50 0.60 0.25
CA ILE A 114 -18.14 1.78 1.05
C ILE A 114 -17.71 2.95 0.15
N LEU A 115 -16.90 2.69 -0.88
CA LEU A 115 -16.48 3.72 -1.85
C LEU A 115 -17.67 4.36 -2.57
N GLU A 116 -18.68 3.58 -2.90
CA GLU A 116 -19.87 4.03 -3.64
C GLU A 116 -20.93 4.68 -2.76
N HIS A 117 -21.19 4.13 -1.56
CA HIS A 117 -22.37 4.46 -0.75
C HIS A 117 -22.04 5.23 0.53
N GLU A 118 -20.80 5.18 1.03
CA GLU A 118 -20.42 5.69 2.36
C GLU A 118 -19.23 6.67 2.26
N ASN A 119 -19.30 7.62 1.32
CA ASN A 119 -18.21 8.58 1.08
C ASN A 119 -17.87 9.44 2.31
N GLU A 120 -18.86 9.67 3.17
CA GLU A 120 -18.70 10.35 4.46
C GLU A 120 -17.74 9.66 5.42
N LEU A 121 -17.44 8.36 5.29
CA LEU A 121 -16.43 7.68 6.11
C LEU A 121 -15.00 7.87 5.59
N LEU A 122 -14.86 8.35 4.35
CA LEU A 122 -13.58 8.41 3.64
C LEU A 122 -12.89 9.76 3.74
N HIS A 123 -13.49 10.73 4.44
CA HIS A 123 -12.88 12.05 4.61
C HIS A 123 -11.58 11.92 5.40
N TRP A 124 -10.50 12.41 4.79
CA TRP A 124 -9.23 12.47 5.49
C TRP A 124 -9.29 13.57 6.57
N PRO A 125 -8.88 13.30 7.82
CA PRO A 125 -8.78 14.36 8.82
C PRO A 125 -7.75 15.40 8.35
N GLY A 126 -8.21 16.64 8.14
CA GLY A 126 -7.37 17.74 7.59
C GLY A 126 -7.57 18.02 6.10
N GLY A 127 -8.45 17.30 5.41
CA GLY A 127 -8.77 17.54 4.00
C GLY A 127 -7.64 17.14 3.04
N LEU A 128 -7.87 17.37 1.74
CA LEU A 128 -6.87 17.12 0.70
C LEU A 128 -5.77 18.20 0.78
N PRO A 129 -4.48 17.83 0.83
CA PRO A 129 -3.40 18.81 0.76
C PRO A 129 -3.50 19.56 -0.57
N THR A 130 -3.85 20.84 -0.48
CA THR A 130 -4.01 21.71 -1.64
C THR A 130 -2.65 22.12 -2.17
N VAL A 131 -2.56 22.48 -3.46
CA VAL A 131 -1.31 22.96 -4.08
C VAL A 131 -0.65 24.10 -3.29
N SER A 132 -1.45 24.96 -2.66
CA SER A 132 -0.97 26.00 -1.74
C SER A 132 -0.22 25.42 -0.55
N SER A 133 -0.77 24.39 0.11
CA SER A 133 -0.10 23.74 1.25
C SER A 133 1.19 23.02 0.86
N LEU A 134 1.29 22.53 -0.38
CA LEU A 134 2.51 21.92 -0.91
C LEU A 134 3.58 22.98 -1.21
N ASP A 135 3.19 24.13 -1.75
CA ASP A 135 4.11 25.22 -2.04
C ASP A 135 4.57 25.91 -0.75
N GLU A 136 3.69 26.09 0.23
CA GLU A 136 4.05 26.52 1.58
C GLU A 136 5.07 25.56 2.21
N ALA A 137 4.83 24.25 2.16
CA ALA A 137 5.78 23.25 2.66
C ALA A 137 7.13 23.28 1.93
N ARG A 138 7.15 23.54 0.61
CA ARG A 138 8.40 23.70 -0.14
C ARG A 138 9.18 24.94 0.30
N VAL A 139 8.49 26.06 0.48
CA VAL A 139 9.08 27.31 0.95
C VAL A 139 9.64 27.15 2.36
N GLU A 140 8.89 26.49 3.26
CA GLU A 140 9.33 26.18 4.63
C GLU A 140 10.63 25.35 4.63
N ASN A 141 10.69 24.28 3.83
CA ASN A 141 11.90 23.45 3.68
C ASN A 141 13.10 24.23 3.13
N GLU A 142 12.86 25.18 2.21
CA GLU A 142 13.92 26.06 1.69
C GLU A 142 14.41 27.06 2.74
N ILE A 143 13.52 27.57 3.59
CA ILE A 143 13.84 28.48 4.69
C ILE A 143 14.64 27.73 5.77
N GLU A 144 14.21 26.53 6.16
CA GLU A 144 14.90 25.69 7.15
C GLU A 144 16.33 25.36 6.71
N LYS A 145 16.51 24.99 5.43
CA LYS A 145 17.84 24.74 4.85
C LYS A 145 18.75 25.98 4.85
N LYS A 146 18.17 27.19 4.82
CA LYS A 146 18.92 28.45 4.91
C LYS A 146 19.24 28.83 6.36
N LEU A 147 18.40 28.50 7.33
CA LEU A 147 18.63 28.77 8.75
C LEU A 147 19.62 27.79 9.40
N HIS A 148 19.65 26.54 8.95
CA HIS A 148 20.57 25.52 9.46
C HIS A 148 21.42 24.94 8.31
N PRO A 149 22.43 25.68 7.82
CA PRO A 149 23.40 25.10 6.92
C PRO A 149 24.17 24.01 7.67
N HIS A 150 23.89 22.74 7.38
CA HIS A 150 24.70 21.64 7.89
C HIS A 150 26.16 21.87 7.46
N PRO A 151 27.12 21.90 8.40
CA PRO A 151 28.53 21.99 8.05
C PRO A 151 28.92 20.67 7.37
N SER A 152 29.45 20.80 6.15
CA SER A 152 30.07 19.73 5.36
C SER A 152 31.26 19.10 6.08
#